data_AF-A0A2N7R2N6-F1
#
_entry.id   AF-A0A2N7R2N6-F1
#
_cell.length_a   1.000
_cell.length_b   1.000
_cell.length_c   1.000
_cell.angle_alpha   90.00
_cell.angle_beta   90.00
_cell.angle_gamma   90.00
#
_symmetry.space_group_name_H-M   'P 1'
#
loop_
_entity.id
_entity.type
_entity.pdbx_description
1 polymer ?
#
loop_
_entity_poly.entity_id
_entity_poly.type
_entity_poly.pdbx_seq_one_letter_code
_entity_poly.pdbx_strand_id
1 'polypeptide(L)'
;MGQPIKRRAAEIANNAARRAAKRAQSLFERMPTIGRSDYLDRKQIVGIKVRYAPRTGAVLVPMSDAHNQLMGLQVIFPIKQEDTGRDKSYWPYGMAKEGAFHLLGSYPEPGEPVLVCEGYATGASLHMATSLTVAVAFDAGNLLAVCKAMRERFAGCPLIICRDDDWKTTKPNGDAWNPGEEKASNAALIVGAQVVAPIFSVERHDKWTDFNDLHVAEGLDAVRRQVLAVVRPPAAGGWKDQLARSESGALIAHMQNVELILANDERWAGVISYSAFSSKIVKLRAAPYGGGTGEWADIDDMRVMKWLAQQYNLRVKSSHVIEAVSVVAHDHAFHPVREYLKKLEWDRVPRLEAWLTDVMGVRRSTCSCCVRSATSSGLRRSSATRRVASGG
;
A
#
# COMPACT_ATOMS: atom_id res chain seq x y z
N MET A 1 20.39 36.95 -35.82
CA MET A 1 19.16 36.50 -36.54
C MET A 1 18.39 35.36 -35.85
N GLY A 2 18.74 34.86 -34.65
CA GLY A 2 18.12 33.65 -34.06
C GLY A 2 16.87 33.83 -33.18
N GLN A 3 16.60 35.04 -32.67
CA GLN A 3 15.45 35.30 -31.77
C GLN A 3 14.06 35.27 -32.46
N PRO A 4 13.88 35.77 -33.71
CA PRO A 4 12.57 35.77 -34.38
C PRO A 4 12.08 34.37 -34.75
N ILE A 5 13.00 33.48 -35.15
CA ILE A 5 12.69 32.10 -35.56
C ILE A 5 12.23 31.27 -34.36
N LYS A 6 12.91 31.39 -33.21
CA LYS A 6 12.52 30.72 -31.96
C LYS A 6 11.14 31.17 -31.48
N ARG A 7 10.83 32.47 -31.58
CA ARG A 7 9.51 33.02 -31.19
C ARG A 7 8.39 32.49 -32.08
N ARG A 8 8.61 32.43 -33.39
CA ARG A 8 7.63 31.90 -34.36
C ARG A 8 7.40 30.40 -34.19
N ALA A 9 8.46 29.62 -33.91
CA ALA A 9 8.34 28.19 -33.61
C ALA A 9 7.55 27.94 -32.31
N ALA A 10 7.82 28.73 -31.25
CA ALA A 10 7.08 28.65 -29.99
C ALA A 10 5.59 29.00 -30.17
N GLU A 11 5.27 30.00 -30.99
CA GLU A 11 3.89 30.38 -31.28
C GLU A 11 3.14 29.31 -32.08
N ILE A 12 3.79 28.68 -33.06
CA ILE A 12 3.23 27.54 -33.80
C ILE A 12 2.97 26.35 -32.84
N ALA A 13 3.92 26.05 -31.96
CA ALA A 13 3.79 24.99 -30.97
C ALA A 13 2.63 25.27 -29.99
N ASN A 14 2.52 26.49 -29.47
CA ASN A 14 1.42 26.89 -28.59
C ASN A 14 0.04 26.79 -29.28
N ASN A 15 -0.04 27.20 -30.55
CA ASN A 15 -1.28 27.07 -31.33
C ASN A 15 -1.62 25.60 -31.64
N ALA A 16 -0.62 24.75 -31.86
CA ALA A 16 -0.82 23.31 -32.00
C ALA A 16 -1.31 22.68 -30.69
N ALA A 17 -0.68 22.99 -29.56
CA ALA A 17 -1.06 22.52 -28.23
C ALA A 17 -2.48 22.92 -27.86
N ARG A 18 -2.87 24.19 -28.12
CA ARG A 18 -4.25 24.66 -27.88
C ARG A 18 -5.28 23.91 -28.72
N ARG A 19 -4.96 23.58 -29.97
CA ARG A 19 -5.84 22.75 -30.83
C ARG A 19 -5.89 21.30 -30.35
N ALA A 20 -4.77 20.75 -29.89
CA ALA A 20 -4.70 19.41 -29.31
C ALA A 20 -5.54 19.31 -28.03
N ALA A 21 -5.39 20.26 -27.11
CA ALA A 21 -6.18 20.37 -25.88
C ALA A 21 -7.70 20.37 -26.14
N LYS A 22 -8.17 21.20 -27.07
CA LYS A 22 -9.60 21.25 -27.45
C LYS A 22 -10.11 19.92 -28.00
N ARG A 23 -9.32 19.26 -28.85
CA ARG A 23 -9.67 17.94 -29.41
C ARG A 23 -9.67 16.85 -28.33
N ALA A 24 -8.69 16.87 -27.43
CA ALA A 24 -8.62 15.99 -26.27
C ALA A 24 -9.88 16.12 -25.42
N GLN A 25 -10.26 17.36 -25.10
CA GLN A 25 -11.41 17.66 -24.26
C GLN A 25 -12.71 17.18 -24.91
N SER A 26 -12.93 17.53 -26.18
CA SER A 26 -14.12 17.11 -26.92
C SER A 26 -14.25 15.59 -27.03
N LEU A 27 -13.14 14.87 -27.18
CA LEU A 27 -13.17 13.40 -27.20
C LEU A 27 -13.48 12.85 -25.80
N PHE A 28 -12.77 13.32 -24.78
CA PHE A 28 -12.86 12.82 -23.42
C PHE A 28 -14.26 12.99 -22.82
N GLU A 29 -14.88 14.15 -23.01
CA GLU A 29 -16.23 14.44 -22.49
C GLU A 29 -17.31 13.56 -23.14
N ARG A 30 -17.12 13.12 -24.38
CA ARG A 30 -18.07 12.26 -25.12
C ARG A 30 -17.95 10.79 -24.75
N MET A 31 -16.84 10.38 -24.16
CA MET A 31 -16.60 8.98 -23.84
C MET A 31 -17.28 8.61 -22.51
N PRO A 32 -17.78 7.37 -22.37
CA PRO A 32 -18.42 6.92 -21.14
C PRO A 32 -17.48 6.88 -19.94
N THR A 33 -18.04 7.12 -18.76
CA THR A 33 -17.37 7.05 -17.45
C THR A 33 -17.27 5.62 -16.91
N ILE A 34 -18.07 4.70 -17.44
CA ILE A 34 -18.14 3.28 -17.04
C ILE A 34 -17.81 2.43 -18.26
N GLY A 35 -16.95 1.42 -18.07
CA GLY A 35 -16.59 0.49 -19.12
C GLY A 35 -15.66 -0.61 -18.60
N ARG A 36 -15.26 -1.51 -19.51
CA ARG A 36 -14.30 -2.59 -19.24
C ARG A 36 -13.02 -2.37 -20.03
N SER A 37 -11.91 -2.93 -19.53
CA SER A 37 -10.63 -2.89 -20.23
C SER A 37 -9.75 -4.05 -19.81
N ASP A 38 -9.36 -4.87 -20.79
CA ASP A 38 -8.44 -5.99 -20.59
C ASP A 38 -7.08 -5.54 -20.03
N TYR A 39 -6.67 -4.29 -20.31
CA TYR A 39 -5.47 -3.71 -19.73
C TYR A 39 -5.61 -3.56 -18.20
N LEU A 40 -6.72 -2.98 -17.74
CA LEU A 40 -6.97 -2.76 -16.32
C LEU A 40 -7.12 -4.09 -15.59
N ASP A 41 -7.82 -5.04 -16.20
CA ASP A 41 -8.00 -6.40 -15.67
C ASP A 41 -6.64 -7.12 -15.54
N ARG A 42 -5.80 -7.08 -16.59
CA ARG A 42 -4.43 -7.62 -16.55
C ARG A 42 -3.57 -6.98 -15.47
N LYS A 43 -3.74 -5.67 -15.25
CA LYS A 43 -3.02 -4.89 -14.25
C LYS A 43 -3.68 -4.94 -12.86
N GLN A 44 -4.79 -5.66 -12.71
CA GLN A 44 -5.56 -5.83 -11.48
C GLN A 44 -5.97 -4.50 -10.80
N ILE A 45 -6.25 -3.48 -11.60
CA ILE A 45 -6.59 -2.13 -11.11
C ILE A 45 -7.94 -1.68 -11.64
N VAL A 46 -8.54 -0.68 -10.99
CA VAL A 46 -9.76 -0.03 -11.46
C VAL A 46 -9.46 1.28 -12.20
N GLY A 47 -10.39 1.70 -13.06
CA GLY A 47 -10.31 2.99 -13.75
C GLY A 47 -10.68 4.14 -12.83
N ILE A 48 -9.72 4.98 -12.45
CA ILE A 48 -9.91 6.13 -11.55
C ILE A 48 -9.81 7.42 -12.37
N LYS A 49 -10.94 8.15 -12.46
CA LYS A 49 -11.07 9.39 -13.24
C LYS A 49 -10.64 9.24 -14.71
N VAL A 50 -10.95 8.10 -15.31
CA VAL A 50 -10.70 7.81 -16.72
C VAL A 50 -12.00 7.82 -17.53
N ARG A 51 -11.87 7.62 -18.84
CA ARG A 51 -12.98 7.35 -19.76
C ARG A 51 -12.69 6.13 -20.60
N TYR A 52 -13.72 5.46 -21.08
CA TYR A 52 -13.60 4.23 -21.84
C TYR A 52 -13.95 4.49 -23.30
N ALA A 53 -13.20 3.93 -24.23
CA ALA A 53 -13.49 3.94 -25.66
C ALA A 53 -14.04 2.55 -26.07
N PRO A 54 -15.37 2.33 -26.07
CA PRO A 54 -15.94 0.98 -26.17
C PRO A 54 -15.62 0.28 -27.50
N ARG A 55 -15.47 1.05 -28.59
CA ARG A 55 -15.16 0.51 -29.92
C ARG A 55 -13.77 -0.12 -29.99
N THR A 56 -12.81 0.37 -29.21
CA THR A 56 -11.41 -0.07 -29.26
C THR A 56 -10.98 -0.81 -28.00
N GLY A 57 -11.82 -0.84 -26.95
CA GLY A 57 -11.45 -1.35 -25.63
C GLY A 57 -10.39 -0.50 -24.89
N ALA A 58 -10.08 0.69 -25.42
CA ALA A 58 -9.04 1.55 -24.87
C ALA A 58 -9.54 2.35 -23.66
N VAL A 59 -8.62 2.68 -22.77
CA VAL A 59 -8.84 3.58 -21.62
C VAL A 59 -8.16 4.90 -21.92
N LEU A 60 -8.87 5.98 -21.68
CA LEU A 60 -8.39 7.35 -21.85
C LEU A 60 -8.10 7.95 -20.48
N VAL A 61 -6.83 8.27 -20.25
CA VAL A 61 -6.37 8.94 -19.03
C VAL A 61 -6.14 10.41 -19.35
N PRO A 62 -6.82 11.36 -18.69
CA PRO A 62 -6.66 12.77 -18.96
C PRO A 62 -5.31 13.29 -18.45
N MET A 63 -4.65 14.14 -19.24
CA MET A 63 -3.40 14.81 -18.86
C MET A 63 -3.69 16.30 -18.72
N SER A 64 -3.64 16.81 -17.49
CA SER A 64 -3.97 18.21 -17.17
C SER A 64 -2.76 18.97 -16.64
N ASP A 65 -2.75 20.28 -16.82
CA ASP A 65 -1.73 21.16 -16.23
C ASP A 65 -2.05 21.55 -14.77
N ALA A 66 -1.19 22.37 -14.18
CA ALA A 66 -1.35 22.90 -12.82
C ALA A 66 -2.66 23.69 -12.60
N HIS A 67 -3.26 24.22 -13.67
CA HIS A 67 -4.51 24.97 -13.67
C HIS A 67 -5.74 24.12 -14.00
N ASN A 68 -5.60 22.79 -14.03
CA ASN A 68 -6.65 21.82 -14.41
C ASN A 68 -7.14 21.94 -15.85
N GLN A 69 -6.35 22.54 -16.74
CA GLN A 69 -6.67 22.53 -18.17
C GLN A 69 -6.17 21.23 -18.80
N LEU A 70 -7.05 20.55 -19.54
CA LEU A 70 -6.70 19.31 -20.22
C LEU A 70 -5.78 19.60 -21.41
N MET A 71 -4.55 19.10 -21.37
CA MET A 71 -3.55 19.25 -22.43
C MET A 71 -3.63 18.14 -23.47
N GLY A 72 -4.01 16.94 -23.05
CA GLY A 72 -4.06 15.75 -23.89
C GLY A 72 -4.56 14.53 -23.13
N LEU A 73 -4.45 13.37 -23.77
CA LEU A 73 -4.85 12.07 -23.23
C LEU A 73 -3.68 11.09 -23.38
N GLN A 74 -3.44 10.27 -22.35
CA GLN A 74 -2.77 9.00 -22.55
C GLN A 74 -3.84 7.96 -22.93
N VAL A 75 -3.68 7.37 -24.11
CA VAL A 75 -4.53 6.29 -24.61
C VAL A 75 -3.86 4.98 -24.26
N ILE A 76 -4.56 4.13 -23.51
CA ILE A 76 -4.11 2.81 -23.11
C ILE A 76 -4.93 1.77 -23.85
N PHE A 77 -4.27 0.96 -24.68
CA PHE A 77 -4.89 -0.08 -25.50
C PHE A 77 -4.98 -1.41 -24.72
N PRO A 78 -5.97 -2.27 -25.03
CA PRO A 78 -6.14 -3.55 -24.34
C PRO A 78 -4.92 -4.46 -24.51
N ILE A 79 -4.31 -4.42 -25.71
CA ILE A 79 -3.11 -5.17 -26.08
C ILE A 79 -2.05 -4.25 -26.68
N LYS A 80 -0.81 -4.73 -26.74
CA LYS A 80 0.27 -4.04 -27.44
C LYS A 80 -0.07 -3.97 -28.93
N GLN A 81 0.09 -2.79 -29.52
CA GLN A 81 -0.08 -2.60 -30.95
C GLN A 81 1.09 -3.25 -31.70
N GLU A 82 0.80 -3.98 -32.78
CA GLU A 82 1.81 -4.68 -33.58
C GLU A 82 2.85 -3.70 -34.15
N ASP A 83 2.40 -2.57 -34.68
CA ASP A 83 3.26 -1.58 -35.34
C ASP A 83 4.27 -0.91 -34.40
N THR A 84 3.91 -0.73 -33.13
CA THR A 84 4.73 0.05 -32.17
C THR A 84 5.30 -0.80 -31.04
N GLY A 85 4.79 -2.01 -30.83
CA GLY A 85 5.09 -2.86 -29.68
C GLY A 85 4.64 -2.28 -28.33
N ARG A 86 3.84 -1.20 -28.34
CA ARG A 86 3.39 -0.47 -27.13
C ARG A 86 1.89 -0.60 -26.95
N ASP A 87 1.45 -0.64 -25.70
CA ASP A 87 0.05 -0.60 -25.30
C ASP A 87 -0.40 0.80 -24.85
N LYS A 88 0.47 1.83 -24.99
CA LYS A 88 0.20 3.20 -24.57
C LYS A 88 0.69 4.21 -25.60
N SER A 89 -0.10 5.24 -25.84
CA SER A 89 0.29 6.39 -26.68
C SER A 89 -0.26 7.70 -26.13
N TYR A 90 0.30 8.83 -26.59
CA TYR A 90 -0.18 10.17 -26.26
C TYR A 90 -0.97 10.74 -27.43
N TRP A 91 -2.12 11.34 -27.13
CA TRP A 91 -3.01 11.91 -28.14
C TRP A 91 -3.67 13.19 -27.65
N PRO A 92 -3.89 14.21 -28.50
CA PRO A 92 -3.48 14.29 -29.90
C PRO A 92 -1.99 14.62 -30.09
N TYR A 93 -1.48 14.38 -31.30
CA TYR A 93 -0.17 14.87 -31.69
C TYR A 93 -0.06 16.39 -31.50
N GLY A 94 1.07 16.85 -30.96
CA GLY A 94 1.31 18.26 -30.63
C GLY A 94 0.75 18.72 -29.28
N MET A 95 0.25 17.81 -28.44
CA MET A 95 -0.14 18.15 -27.05
C MET A 95 1.06 18.64 -26.22
N ALA A 96 0.80 19.54 -25.27
CA ALA A 96 1.79 19.98 -24.28
C ALA A 96 1.92 18.93 -23.17
N LYS A 97 2.99 18.13 -23.24
CA LYS A 97 3.22 17.00 -22.32
C LYS A 97 3.97 17.41 -21.04
N GLU A 98 4.95 18.30 -21.17
CA GLU A 98 5.78 18.72 -20.03
C GLU A 98 4.93 19.38 -18.95
N GLY A 99 5.09 18.92 -17.71
CA GLY A 99 4.30 19.36 -16.56
C GLY A 99 2.86 18.85 -16.53
N ALA A 100 2.38 18.14 -17.56
CA ALA A 100 1.03 17.57 -17.56
C ALA A 100 0.99 16.30 -16.69
N PHE A 101 -0.06 16.17 -15.87
CA PHE A 101 -0.24 15.07 -14.93
C PHE A 101 -1.70 14.59 -14.87
N HIS A 102 -1.93 13.46 -14.20
CA HIS A 102 -3.27 13.02 -13.81
C HIS A 102 -3.36 12.84 -12.30
N LEU A 103 -4.37 13.45 -11.66
CA LEU A 103 -4.57 13.37 -10.21
C LEU A 103 -5.62 12.32 -9.85
N LEU A 104 -5.19 11.27 -9.17
CA LEU A 104 -6.01 10.24 -8.57
C LEU A 104 -6.39 10.63 -7.14
N GLY A 105 -7.61 10.27 -6.72
CA GLY A 105 -8.12 10.60 -5.37
C GLY A 105 -8.67 12.02 -5.22
N SER A 106 -9.07 12.34 -3.99
CA SER A 106 -9.51 13.68 -3.59
C SER A 106 -8.32 14.64 -3.46
N TYR A 107 -8.59 15.92 -3.24
CA TYR A 107 -7.54 16.85 -2.83
C TYR A 107 -7.04 16.48 -1.43
N PRO A 108 -5.72 16.57 -1.18
CA PRO A 108 -5.16 16.29 0.14
C PRO A 108 -5.54 17.41 1.11
N GLU A 109 -5.81 17.06 2.35
CA GLU A 109 -5.87 18.04 3.43
C GLU A 109 -4.45 18.54 3.79
N PRO A 110 -4.30 19.73 4.40
CA PRO A 110 -2.99 20.23 4.82
C PRO A 110 -2.24 19.22 5.70
N GLY A 111 -1.01 18.88 5.28
CA GLY A 111 -0.17 17.89 5.96
C GLY A 111 -0.38 16.45 5.50
N GLU A 112 -1.43 16.16 4.73
CA GLU A 112 -1.58 14.86 4.09
C GLU A 112 -0.56 14.68 2.95
N PRO A 113 0.01 13.49 2.77
CA PRO A 113 1.00 13.27 1.73
C PRO A 113 0.38 13.21 0.35
N VAL A 114 1.11 13.73 -0.63
CA VAL A 114 0.83 13.56 -2.05
C VAL A 114 1.89 12.66 -2.66
N LEU A 115 1.44 11.56 -3.25
CA LEU A 115 2.31 10.62 -3.95
C LEU A 115 2.49 11.06 -5.40
N VAL A 116 3.68 10.85 -5.97
CA VAL A 116 3.97 11.10 -7.39
C VAL A 116 4.58 9.84 -7.99
N CYS A 117 4.10 9.40 -9.14
CA CYS A 117 4.60 8.20 -9.82
C CYS A 117 4.66 8.39 -11.35
N GLU A 118 5.35 7.49 -12.05
CA GLU A 118 5.44 7.55 -13.51
C GLU A 118 4.18 7.00 -14.20
N GLY A 119 3.88 5.72 -13.99
CA GLY A 119 2.81 5.04 -14.72
C GLY A 119 1.41 5.22 -14.12
N TYR A 120 0.38 5.24 -14.97
CA TYR A 120 -1.02 5.22 -14.51
C TYR A 120 -1.34 3.96 -13.67
N ALA A 121 -0.85 2.78 -14.08
CA ALA A 121 -1.11 1.55 -13.33
C ALA A 121 -0.46 1.55 -11.94
N THR A 122 0.76 2.05 -11.85
CA THR A 122 1.48 2.33 -10.60
C THR A 122 0.65 3.27 -9.73
N GLY A 123 0.21 4.40 -10.27
CA GLY A 123 -0.60 5.39 -9.55
C GLY A 123 -1.92 4.84 -9.05
N ALA A 124 -2.63 4.07 -9.87
CA ALA A 124 -3.88 3.43 -9.48
C ALA A 124 -3.66 2.43 -8.34
N SER A 125 -2.58 1.64 -8.39
CA SER A 125 -2.24 0.69 -7.31
C SER A 125 -1.90 1.41 -6.01
N LEU A 126 -1.12 2.50 -6.08
CA LEU A 126 -0.80 3.34 -4.91
C LEU A 126 -2.06 3.94 -4.29
N HIS A 127 -2.96 4.48 -5.10
CA HIS A 127 -4.22 5.06 -4.62
C HIS A 127 -5.14 3.98 -4.03
N MET A 128 -5.29 2.83 -4.69
CA MET A 128 -6.09 1.71 -4.18
C MET A 128 -5.55 1.19 -2.84
N ALA A 129 -4.23 1.17 -2.66
CA ALA A 129 -3.58 0.67 -1.45
C ALA A 129 -3.63 1.67 -0.27
N THR A 130 -3.53 2.98 -0.54
CA THR A 130 -3.32 3.99 0.51
C THR A 130 -4.46 4.98 0.66
N SER A 131 -5.34 5.08 -0.33
CA SER A 131 -6.36 6.13 -0.49
C SER A 131 -5.82 7.57 -0.58
N LEU A 132 -4.50 7.75 -0.62
CA LEU A 132 -3.85 9.07 -0.73
C LEU A 132 -3.98 9.65 -2.14
N THR A 133 -3.86 10.97 -2.25
CA THR A 133 -3.79 11.66 -3.54
C THR A 133 -2.53 11.22 -4.30
N VAL A 134 -2.67 10.85 -5.58
CA VAL A 134 -1.54 10.43 -6.42
C VAL A 134 -1.49 11.22 -7.72
N ALA A 135 -0.35 11.83 -8.01
CA ALA A 135 -0.07 12.49 -9.28
C ALA A 135 0.71 11.57 -10.22
N VAL A 136 0.13 11.23 -11.36
CA VAL A 136 0.77 10.43 -12.41
C VAL A 136 1.49 11.36 -13.39
N ALA A 137 2.80 11.20 -13.51
CA ALA A 137 3.67 12.02 -14.36
C ALA A 137 3.88 11.46 -15.77
N PHE A 138 3.44 10.22 -16.03
CA PHE A 138 3.49 9.50 -17.31
C PHE A 138 4.86 9.01 -17.78
N ASP A 139 5.96 9.64 -17.35
CA ASP A 139 7.33 9.16 -17.55
C ASP A 139 8.34 9.85 -16.62
N ALA A 140 9.50 9.21 -16.45
CA ALA A 140 10.61 9.68 -15.63
C ALA A 140 11.08 11.12 -15.96
N GLY A 141 11.06 11.52 -17.24
CA GLY A 141 11.48 12.85 -17.67
C GLY A 141 10.55 13.96 -17.21
N ASN A 142 9.29 13.64 -16.94
CA ASN A 142 8.27 14.59 -16.52
C ASN A 142 8.14 14.69 -14.99
N LEU A 143 8.78 13.79 -14.23
CA LEU A 143 8.68 13.74 -12.76
C LEU A 143 9.01 15.08 -12.09
N LEU A 144 10.12 15.73 -12.46
CA LEU A 144 10.54 16.99 -11.85
C LEU A 144 9.51 18.10 -12.08
N ALA A 145 9.00 18.24 -13.31
CA ALA A 145 8.02 19.26 -13.66
C ALA A 145 6.71 19.06 -12.87
N VAL A 146 6.25 17.81 -12.78
CA VAL A 146 5.05 17.46 -12.01
C VAL A 146 5.27 17.65 -10.52
N CYS A 147 6.43 17.28 -9.96
CA CYS A 147 6.74 17.50 -8.55
C CYS A 147 6.74 18.99 -8.19
N LYS A 148 7.28 19.86 -9.05
CA LYS A 148 7.21 21.31 -8.86
C LYS A 148 5.77 21.81 -8.87
N ALA A 149 4.96 21.35 -9.84
CA ALA A 149 3.54 21.69 -9.89
C ALA A 149 2.77 21.23 -8.65
N MET A 150 3.07 20.03 -8.12
CA MET A 150 2.45 19.53 -6.89
C MET A 150 2.89 20.33 -5.67
N ARG A 151 4.16 20.75 -5.60
CA ARG A 151 4.69 21.58 -4.51
C ARG A 151 4.03 22.96 -4.48
N GLU A 152 3.80 23.55 -5.65
CA GLU A 152 3.10 24.83 -5.78
C GLU A 152 1.62 24.70 -5.42
N ARG A 153 0.97 23.64 -5.90
CA ARG A 153 -0.47 23.43 -5.73
C ARG A 153 -0.87 22.99 -4.32
N PHE A 154 -0.06 22.14 -3.69
CA PHE A 154 -0.32 21.53 -2.39
C PHE A 154 0.77 21.94 -1.39
N ALA A 155 0.89 23.25 -1.18
CA ALA A 155 1.83 23.81 -0.21
C ALA A 155 1.57 23.22 1.19
N GLY A 156 2.63 22.80 1.87
CA GLY A 156 2.54 22.16 3.19
C GLY A 156 2.24 20.65 3.19
N CYS A 157 1.93 20.05 2.04
CA CYS A 157 1.78 18.60 1.93
C CYS A 157 3.15 17.93 1.71
N PRO A 158 3.49 16.86 2.45
CA PRO A 158 4.66 16.05 2.15
C PRO A 158 4.56 15.46 0.73
N LEU A 159 5.66 15.49 -0.02
CA LEU A 159 5.73 14.86 -1.35
C LEU A 159 6.54 13.57 -1.25
N ILE A 160 6.02 12.52 -1.87
CA ILE A 160 6.69 11.21 -1.93
C ILE A 160 6.67 10.73 -3.38
N ILE A 161 7.86 10.51 -3.94
CA ILE A 161 8.04 10.02 -5.29
C ILE A 161 8.14 8.49 -5.22
N CYS A 162 7.09 7.82 -5.69
CA CYS A 162 7.05 6.38 -5.87
C CYS A 162 7.60 6.07 -7.27
N ARG A 163 8.90 5.76 -7.31
CA ARG A 163 9.62 5.56 -8.58
C ARG A 163 9.52 4.12 -9.07
N ASP A 164 9.68 3.96 -10.37
CA ASP A 164 9.96 2.66 -10.98
C ASP A 164 11.42 2.29 -10.68
N ASP A 165 11.68 0.99 -10.60
CA ASP A 165 12.99 0.42 -10.34
C ASP A 165 13.51 -0.30 -11.59
N ASP A 166 14.11 0.49 -12.48
CA ASP A 166 14.66 0.08 -13.78
C ASP A 166 16.03 -0.61 -13.65
N TRP A 167 16.16 -1.55 -12.71
CA TRP A 167 17.44 -2.15 -12.30
C TRP A 167 18.22 -2.88 -13.41
N LYS A 168 17.55 -3.26 -14.51
CA LYS A 168 18.17 -3.91 -15.67
C LYS A 168 18.64 -2.95 -16.76
N THR A 169 18.39 -1.65 -16.62
CA THR A 169 18.79 -0.68 -17.64
C THR A 169 20.30 -0.45 -17.59
N THR A 170 20.91 -0.31 -18.76
CA THR A 170 22.33 -0.01 -18.91
C THR A 170 22.52 1.25 -19.72
N LYS A 171 23.59 1.99 -19.42
CA LYS A 171 24.06 3.09 -20.27
C LYS A 171 24.61 2.54 -21.59
N PRO A 172 24.75 3.38 -22.63
CA PRO A 172 25.39 2.98 -23.90
C PRO A 172 26.82 2.44 -23.74
N ASN A 173 27.49 2.76 -22.63
CA ASN A 173 28.83 2.27 -22.29
C ASN A 173 28.82 0.91 -21.56
N GLY A 174 27.66 0.32 -21.30
CA GLY A 174 27.50 -0.98 -20.63
C GLY A 174 27.32 -0.91 -19.11
N ASP A 175 27.47 0.26 -18.49
CA ASP A 175 27.33 0.39 -17.03
C ASP A 175 25.87 0.26 -16.60
N ALA A 176 25.64 -0.37 -15.43
CA ALA A 176 24.34 -0.41 -14.80
C ALA A 176 23.83 1.01 -14.51
N TRP A 177 22.59 1.29 -14.91
CA TRP A 177 21.99 2.62 -14.76
C TRP A 177 20.50 2.50 -14.52
N ASN A 178 20.03 3.10 -13.43
CA ASN A 178 18.61 3.13 -13.09
C ASN A 178 18.07 4.56 -13.33
N PRO A 179 17.50 4.84 -14.53
CA PRO A 179 16.97 6.17 -14.85
C PRO A 179 15.84 6.60 -13.90
N GLY A 180 14.98 5.67 -13.47
CA GLY A 180 13.94 5.93 -12.47
C GLY A 180 14.51 6.40 -11.12
N GLU A 181 15.58 5.76 -10.63
CA GLU A 181 16.33 6.18 -9.44
C GLU A 181 16.87 7.62 -9.62
N GLU A 182 17.71 7.82 -10.65
CA GLU A 182 18.42 9.08 -10.86
C GLU A 182 17.46 10.28 -10.98
N LYS A 183 16.39 10.14 -11.76
CA LYS A 183 15.43 11.22 -11.95
C LYS A 183 14.55 11.46 -10.74
N ALA A 184 14.11 10.41 -10.05
CA ALA A 184 13.32 10.55 -8.83
C ALA A 184 14.15 11.20 -7.72
N SER A 185 15.40 10.76 -7.51
CA SER A 185 16.29 11.33 -6.50
C SER A 185 16.66 12.78 -6.79
N ASN A 186 16.91 13.13 -8.06
CA ASN A 186 17.12 14.53 -8.46
C ASN A 186 15.86 15.38 -8.21
N ALA A 187 14.68 14.88 -8.59
CA ALA A 187 13.43 15.59 -8.35
C ALA A 187 13.17 15.79 -6.85
N ALA A 188 13.38 14.75 -6.05
CA ALA A 188 13.23 14.79 -4.61
C ALA A 188 14.15 15.80 -3.94
N LEU A 189 15.42 15.85 -4.35
CA LEU A 189 16.38 16.83 -3.86
C LEU A 189 15.92 18.27 -4.14
N ILE A 190 15.42 18.54 -5.35
CA ILE A 190 15.00 19.88 -5.77
C ILE A 190 13.73 20.34 -5.04
N VAL A 191 12.77 19.45 -4.82
CA VAL A 191 11.45 19.82 -4.25
C VAL A 191 11.30 19.48 -2.77
N GLY A 192 12.33 18.92 -2.12
CA GLY A 192 12.27 18.43 -0.74
C GLY A 192 11.24 17.30 -0.57
N ALA A 193 11.25 16.32 -1.48
CA ALA A 193 10.40 15.14 -1.40
C ALA A 193 11.18 13.93 -0.89
N GLN A 194 10.47 12.88 -0.51
CA GLN A 194 11.05 11.55 -0.24
C GLN A 194 10.93 10.66 -1.48
N VAL A 195 11.75 9.63 -1.57
CA VAL A 195 11.69 8.64 -2.67
C VAL A 195 11.46 7.26 -2.10
N VAL A 196 10.59 6.50 -2.77
CA VAL A 196 10.23 5.13 -2.43
C VAL A 196 10.27 4.29 -3.69
N ALA A 197 10.90 3.12 -3.58
CA ALA A 197 10.93 2.10 -4.62
C ALA A 197 10.24 0.82 -4.10
N PRO A 198 9.63 0.01 -4.99
CA PRO A 198 9.02 -1.25 -4.58
C PRO A 198 10.10 -2.25 -4.16
N ILE A 199 9.89 -2.89 -3.01
CA ILE A 199 10.71 -3.99 -2.51
C ILE A 199 9.91 -5.29 -2.65
N PHE A 200 10.47 -6.28 -3.34
CA PHE A 200 9.85 -7.58 -3.52
C PHE A 200 10.40 -8.55 -2.46
N SER A 201 9.51 -9.26 -1.76
CA SER A 201 9.85 -10.25 -0.73
C SER A 201 10.21 -11.63 -1.28
N VAL A 202 9.84 -11.89 -2.54
CA VAL A 202 10.16 -13.11 -3.28
C VAL A 202 11.27 -12.90 -4.31
N GLU A 203 11.79 -13.99 -4.88
CA GLU A 203 12.73 -13.91 -5.99
C GLU A 203 12.11 -13.10 -7.14
N ARG A 204 12.72 -11.96 -7.41
CA ARG A 204 12.16 -10.92 -8.27
C ARG A 204 12.20 -11.38 -9.72
N HIS A 205 11.03 -11.43 -10.36
CA HIS A 205 10.96 -11.69 -11.79
C HIS A 205 11.57 -10.52 -12.59
N ASP A 206 12.24 -10.83 -13.69
CA ASP A 206 12.98 -9.90 -14.55
C ASP A 206 12.23 -8.63 -14.99
N LYS A 207 10.90 -8.71 -15.04
CA LYS A 207 10.01 -7.65 -15.53
C LYS A 207 9.34 -6.84 -14.42
N TRP A 208 9.60 -7.19 -13.16
CA TRP A 208 9.01 -6.49 -12.03
C TRP A 208 9.81 -5.26 -11.71
N THR A 209 9.25 -4.09 -11.99
CA THR A 209 9.95 -2.81 -11.84
C THR A 209 9.13 -1.80 -11.05
N ASP A 210 7.81 -1.92 -10.99
CA ASP A 210 6.96 -0.88 -10.42
C ASP A 210 6.07 -1.38 -9.24
N PHE A 211 5.38 -0.44 -8.57
CA PHE A 211 4.44 -0.77 -7.49
C PHE A 211 3.20 -1.53 -7.96
N ASN A 212 2.86 -1.48 -9.25
CA ASN A 212 1.78 -2.31 -9.78
C ASN A 212 2.22 -3.77 -9.89
N ASP A 213 3.47 -4.03 -10.28
CA ASP A 213 4.01 -5.40 -10.26
C ASP A 213 4.06 -5.94 -8.83
N LEU A 214 4.44 -5.11 -7.84
CA LEU A 214 4.37 -5.48 -6.42
C LEU A 214 2.93 -5.77 -5.97
N HIS A 215 1.97 -4.96 -6.41
CA HIS A 215 0.55 -5.20 -6.16
C HIS A 215 0.10 -6.55 -6.74
N VAL A 216 0.39 -6.84 -8.01
CA VAL A 216 -0.01 -8.11 -8.64
C VAL A 216 0.67 -9.31 -7.98
N ALA A 217 1.92 -9.15 -7.53
CA ALA A 217 2.70 -10.22 -6.92
C ALA A 217 2.33 -10.51 -5.46
N GLU A 218 2.18 -9.47 -4.64
CA GLU A 218 2.13 -9.56 -3.17
C GLU A 218 0.87 -8.90 -2.57
N GLY A 219 0.03 -8.30 -3.40
CA GLY A 219 -1.22 -7.64 -3.00
C GLY A 219 -1.06 -6.18 -2.61
N LEU A 220 -2.19 -5.49 -2.47
CA LEU A 220 -2.26 -4.07 -2.09
C LEU A 220 -1.68 -3.79 -0.70
N ASP A 221 -1.77 -4.75 0.23
CA ASP A 221 -1.22 -4.60 1.58
C ASP A 221 0.30 -4.44 1.58
N ALA A 222 1.01 -5.10 0.67
CA ALA A 222 2.46 -4.95 0.51
C ALA A 222 2.82 -3.53 0.05
N VAL A 223 2.11 -3.02 -0.95
CA VAL A 223 2.24 -1.63 -1.43
C VAL A 223 1.94 -0.64 -0.30
N ARG A 224 0.82 -0.82 0.38
CA ARG A 224 0.37 0.05 1.49
C ARG A 224 1.44 0.15 2.57
N ARG A 225 1.98 -0.99 3.01
CA ARG A 225 2.98 -1.05 4.09
C ARG A 225 4.25 -0.28 3.73
N GLN A 226 4.76 -0.43 2.51
CA GLN A 226 5.99 0.22 2.07
C GLN A 226 5.81 1.73 1.92
N VAL A 227 4.70 2.17 1.34
CA VAL A 227 4.43 3.61 1.16
C VAL A 227 4.17 4.29 2.51
N LEU A 228 3.36 3.68 3.37
CA LEU A 228 3.02 4.27 4.67
C LEU A 228 4.21 4.33 5.63
N ALA A 229 5.19 3.43 5.50
CA ALA A 229 6.44 3.50 6.25
C ALA A 229 7.29 4.76 5.94
N VAL A 230 7.07 5.38 4.78
CA VAL A 230 7.78 6.61 4.38
C VAL A 230 6.93 7.86 4.62
N VAL A 231 5.60 7.78 4.39
CA VAL A 231 4.63 8.81 4.79
C VAL A 231 4.73 9.15 6.27
N ARG A 232 4.91 8.14 7.09
CA ARG A 232 5.18 8.26 8.52
C ARG A 232 6.64 7.89 8.71
N PRO A 233 7.60 8.79 8.38
CA PRO A 233 8.98 8.45 8.63
C PRO A 233 9.09 8.06 10.11
N PRO A 234 9.79 6.97 10.45
CA PRO A 234 10.20 6.76 11.83
C PRO A 234 10.93 8.03 12.21
N ALA A 235 10.36 8.78 13.16
CA ALA A 235 10.89 10.09 13.44
C ALA A 235 12.34 9.93 13.88
N ALA A 236 13.17 10.94 13.65
CA ALA A 236 14.57 10.89 14.05
C ALA A 236 14.74 10.68 15.59
N GLY A 237 13.70 10.95 16.41
CA GLY A 237 13.58 10.61 17.83
C GLY A 237 12.67 9.40 18.15
N GLY A 238 12.36 8.56 17.16
CA GLY A 238 11.51 7.37 17.27
C GLY A 238 10.01 7.67 17.23
N TRP A 239 9.18 6.65 17.47
CA TRP A 239 7.72 6.78 17.47
C TRP A 239 7.18 7.86 18.44
N LYS A 240 7.99 8.30 19.42
CA LYS A 240 7.63 9.33 20.40
C LYS A 240 7.42 10.72 19.80
N ASP A 241 8.07 11.05 18.68
CA ASP A 241 7.84 12.33 18.01
C ASP A 241 6.58 12.31 17.14
N GLN A 242 6.02 11.13 16.87
CA GLN A 242 4.73 10.98 16.17
C GLN A 242 3.53 11.21 17.10
N LEU A 243 3.78 11.38 18.41
CA LEU A 243 2.72 11.65 19.38
C LEU A 243 2.16 13.07 19.19
N ALA A 244 0.84 13.15 19.01
CA ALA A 244 0.14 14.41 18.87
C ALA A 244 0.21 15.23 20.17
N ARG A 245 0.62 16.49 20.05
CA ARG A 245 0.79 17.44 21.16
C ARG A 245 -0.10 18.67 20.96
N SER A 246 -0.59 19.21 22.06
CA SER A 246 -1.25 20.51 22.10
C SER A 246 -0.26 21.65 21.91
N GLU A 247 -0.75 22.88 21.74
CA GLU A 247 0.07 24.09 21.60
C GLU A 247 1.01 24.33 22.80
N SER A 248 0.67 23.81 24.00
CA SER A 248 1.50 23.87 25.20
C SER A 248 2.55 22.75 25.29
N GLY A 249 2.61 21.86 24.30
CA GLY A 249 3.53 20.71 24.25
C GLY A 249 3.04 19.45 24.99
N ALA A 250 1.90 19.53 25.68
CA ALA A 250 1.30 18.38 26.37
C ALA A 250 0.67 17.38 25.39
N LEU A 251 0.74 16.08 25.68
CA LEU A 251 0.15 15.03 24.85
C LEU A 251 -1.38 15.15 24.78
N ILE A 252 -1.93 15.02 23.58
CA ILE A 252 -3.37 15.06 23.36
C ILE A 252 -3.99 13.74 23.81
N ALA A 253 -5.06 13.83 24.60
CA ALA A 253 -5.85 12.69 25.07
C ALA A 253 -6.74 12.12 23.94
N HIS A 254 -6.13 11.37 23.03
CA HIS A 254 -6.77 10.77 21.85
C HIS A 254 -6.37 9.31 21.69
N MET A 255 -7.26 8.47 21.13
CA MET A 255 -7.02 7.04 20.87
C MET A 255 -5.72 6.81 20.10
N GLN A 256 -5.45 7.62 19.07
CA GLN A 256 -4.27 7.47 18.23
C GLN A 256 -2.94 7.57 18.99
N ASN A 257 -2.86 8.44 20.02
CA ASN A 257 -1.67 8.51 20.87
C ASN A 257 -1.55 7.27 21.76
N VAL A 258 -2.67 6.73 22.24
CA VAL A 258 -2.68 5.50 23.03
C VAL A 258 -2.22 4.31 22.18
N GLU A 259 -2.76 4.17 20.97
CA GLU A 259 -2.36 3.15 20.00
C GLU A 259 -0.87 3.22 19.69
N LEU A 260 -0.36 4.42 19.35
CA LEU A 260 1.07 4.66 19.10
C LEU A 260 1.94 4.20 20.27
N ILE A 261 1.54 4.51 21.50
CA ILE A 261 2.26 4.07 22.71
C ILE A 261 2.20 2.55 22.86
N LEU A 262 1.01 1.95 22.80
CA LEU A 262 0.83 0.52 23.04
C LEU A 262 1.47 -0.36 21.95
N ALA A 263 1.53 0.12 20.71
CA ALA A 263 2.13 -0.59 19.59
C ALA A 263 3.67 -0.53 19.57
N ASN A 264 4.28 0.55 20.08
CA ASN A 264 5.70 0.83 19.87
C ASN A 264 6.55 0.91 21.15
N ASP A 265 5.94 1.07 22.34
CA ASP A 265 6.68 1.00 23.59
C ASP A 265 7.14 -0.44 23.83
N GLU A 266 8.46 -0.66 23.93
CA GLU A 266 9.06 -1.99 24.12
C GLU A 266 8.47 -2.74 25.32
N ARG A 267 8.01 -2.02 26.34
CA ARG A 267 7.38 -2.62 27.53
C ARG A 267 6.06 -3.30 27.17
N TRP A 268 5.39 -2.88 26.11
CA TRP A 268 4.15 -3.45 25.58
C TRP A 268 4.36 -4.49 24.48
N ALA A 269 5.58 -4.65 23.97
CA ALA A 269 5.89 -5.61 22.92
C ALA A 269 5.45 -7.04 23.30
N GLY A 270 4.63 -7.65 22.43
CA GLY A 270 4.09 -9.00 22.60
C GLY A 270 3.13 -9.17 23.79
N VAL A 271 2.57 -8.09 24.32
CA VAL A 271 1.57 -8.17 25.40
C VAL A 271 0.18 -8.38 24.80
N ILE A 272 -0.28 -7.49 23.91
CA ILE A 272 -1.67 -7.43 23.44
C ILE A 272 -1.81 -8.19 22.11
N SER A 273 -2.72 -9.16 22.04
CA SER A 273 -3.02 -9.90 20.80
C SER A 273 -4.48 -10.34 20.72
N TYR A 274 -5.00 -10.48 19.50
CA TYR A 274 -6.31 -11.08 19.25
C TYR A 274 -6.19 -12.58 18.97
N SER A 275 -6.94 -13.40 19.70
CA SER A 275 -7.02 -14.84 19.48
C SER A 275 -8.15 -15.17 18.51
N ALA A 276 -7.82 -15.50 17.27
CA ALA A 276 -8.81 -15.87 16.25
C ALA A 276 -9.59 -17.17 16.56
N PHE A 277 -9.11 -17.98 17.52
CA PHE A 277 -9.80 -19.20 17.95
C PHE A 277 -10.88 -18.94 19.01
N SER A 278 -10.60 -18.02 19.94
CA SER A 278 -11.53 -17.68 21.03
C SER A 278 -12.31 -16.39 20.78
N SER A 279 -11.97 -15.65 19.71
CA SER A 279 -12.48 -14.32 19.37
C SER A 279 -12.34 -13.31 20.52
N LYS A 280 -11.24 -13.43 21.27
CA LYS A 280 -10.96 -12.61 22.46
C LYS A 280 -9.62 -11.93 22.35
N ILE A 281 -9.53 -10.73 22.95
CA ILE A 281 -8.26 -10.06 23.18
C ILE A 281 -7.59 -10.72 24.38
N VAL A 282 -6.31 -11.03 24.26
CA VAL A 282 -5.53 -11.73 25.28
C VAL A 282 -4.18 -11.05 25.51
N LYS A 283 -3.68 -11.22 26.74
CA LYS A 283 -2.33 -10.88 27.18
C LYS A 283 -1.44 -12.11 27.02
N LEU A 284 -0.54 -12.08 26.06
CA LEU A 284 0.44 -13.16 25.85
C LEU A 284 1.64 -13.06 26.80
N ARG A 285 1.89 -11.86 27.33
CA ARG A 285 2.90 -11.57 28.36
C ARG A 285 2.30 -10.69 29.46
N ALA A 286 2.93 -10.69 30.64
CA ALA A 286 2.59 -9.76 31.70
C ALA A 286 2.73 -8.31 31.22
N ALA A 287 1.68 -7.52 31.46
CA ALA A 287 1.63 -6.12 31.07
C ALA A 287 2.52 -5.24 31.96
N PRO A 288 2.95 -4.05 31.49
CA PRO A 288 3.81 -3.13 32.25
C PRO A 288 3.23 -2.62 33.58
N TYR A 289 1.91 -2.66 33.73
CA TYR A 289 1.23 -2.30 34.98
C TYR A 289 1.19 -3.46 36.00
N GLY A 290 1.78 -4.63 35.67
CA GLY A 290 1.74 -5.85 36.47
C GLY A 290 0.60 -6.80 36.10
N GLY A 291 0.50 -7.94 36.79
CA GLY A 291 -0.52 -8.98 36.55
C GLY A 291 -0.01 -10.18 35.74
N GLY A 292 -0.93 -11.07 35.38
CA GLY A 292 -0.65 -12.31 34.63
C GLY A 292 -1.05 -12.24 33.16
N THR A 293 -0.78 -13.33 32.44
CA THR A 293 -1.29 -13.58 31.08
C THR A 293 -2.75 -14.03 31.14
N GLY A 294 -3.43 -14.03 30.00
CA GLY A 294 -4.84 -14.47 29.88
C GLY A 294 -5.73 -13.45 29.20
N GLU A 295 -7.04 -13.59 29.36
CA GLU A 295 -8.02 -12.69 28.74
C GLU A 295 -7.81 -11.23 29.17
N TRP A 296 -8.02 -10.31 28.21
CA TRP A 296 -8.08 -8.88 28.49
C TRP A 296 -9.46 -8.54 29.03
N ALA A 297 -9.52 -7.97 30.23
CA ALA A 297 -10.76 -7.60 30.92
C ALA A 297 -10.84 -6.09 31.15
N ASP A 298 -12.03 -5.57 31.47
CA ASP A 298 -12.26 -4.13 31.68
C ASP A 298 -11.31 -3.49 32.72
N ILE A 299 -10.88 -4.27 33.71
CA ILE A 299 -9.89 -3.82 34.71
C ILE A 299 -8.53 -3.51 34.09
N ASP A 300 -8.17 -4.17 32.99
CA ASP A 300 -6.94 -3.94 32.27
C ASP A 300 -6.97 -2.58 31.56
N ASP A 301 -8.13 -2.15 31.03
CA ASP A 301 -8.28 -0.80 30.46
C ASP A 301 -8.06 0.28 31.51
N MET A 302 -8.60 0.08 32.73
CA MET A 302 -8.36 0.98 33.86
C MET A 302 -6.89 1.05 34.23
N ARG A 303 -6.19 -0.09 34.19
CA ARG A 303 -4.75 -0.18 34.48
C ARG A 303 -3.91 0.46 33.39
N VAL A 304 -4.29 0.35 32.12
CA VAL A 304 -3.66 1.09 31.01
C VAL A 304 -3.81 2.59 31.22
N MET A 305 -5.01 3.07 31.53
CA MET A 305 -5.22 4.51 31.78
C MET A 305 -4.34 5.03 32.92
N LYS A 306 -4.30 4.29 34.04
CA LYS A 306 -3.42 4.62 35.18
C LYS A 306 -1.95 4.65 34.74
N TRP A 307 -1.51 3.66 33.99
CA TRP A 307 -0.14 3.55 33.52
C TRP A 307 0.24 4.68 32.56
N LEU A 308 -0.63 5.05 31.62
CA LEU A 308 -0.42 6.17 30.69
C LEU A 308 -0.32 7.52 31.43
N ALA A 309 -1.16 7.72 32.45
CA ALA A 309 -1.10 8.92 33.28
C ALA A 309 0.23 9.00 34.06
N GLN A 310 0.78 7.87 34.52
CA GLN A 310 2.03 7.83 35.29
C GLN A 310 3.28 7.94 34.40
N GLN A 311 3.30 7.26 33.26
CA GLN A 311 4.50 7.14 32.42
C GLN A 311 4.62 8.26 31.37
N TYR A 312 3.48 8.73 30.86
CA TYR A 312 3.43 9.68 29.74
C TYR A 312 2.75 10.99 30.12
N ASN A 313 2.28 11.15 31.36
CA ASN A 313 1.41 12.24 31.79
C ASN A 313 0.17 12.39 30.88
N LEU A 314 -0.29 11.28 30.29
CA LEU A 314 -1.38 11.23 29.33
C LEU A 314 -2.66 10.76 30.03
N ARG A 315 -3.58 11.69 30.30
CA ARG A 315 -4.87 11.39 30.94
C ARG A 315 -5.95 11.17 29.89
N VAL A 316 -6.31 9.92 29.67
CA VAL A 316 -7.30 9.49 28.66
C VAL A 316 -8.57 8.95 29.30
N LYS A 317 -9.65 8.89 28.52
CA LYS A 317 -10.90 8.22 28.88
C LYS A 317 -10.82 6.74 28.53
N SER A 318 -11.71 5.93 29.12
CA SER A 318 -11.76 4.47 28.88
C SER A 318 -12.02 4.14 27.42
N SER A 319 -12.87 4.91 26.73
CA SER A 319 -13.15 4.73 25.30
C SER A 319 -11.89 4.77 24.44
N HIS A 320 -10.98 5.71 24.70
CA HIS A 320 -9.71 5.82 23.95
C HIS A 320 -8.83 4.58 24.11
N VAL A 321 -8.87 3.93 25.28
CA VAL A 321 -8.09 2.72 25.55
C VAL A 321 -8.74 1.51 24.88
N ILE A 322 -10.06 1.35 25.03
CA ILE A 322 -10.80 0.22 24.44
C ILE A 322 -10.60 0.19 22.92
N GLU A 323 -10.75 1.32 22.26
CA GLU A 323 -10.59 1.42 20.82
C GLU A 323 -9.13 1.15 20.39
N ALA A 324 -8.14 1.74 21.08
CA ALA A 324 -6.72 1.54 20.79
C ALA A 324 -6.27 0.09 21.02
N VAL A 325 -6.68 -0.52 22.13
CA VAL A 325 -6.37 -1.92 22.45
C VAL A 325 -6.98 -2.86 21.41
N SER A 326 -8.20 -2.57 20.94
CA SER A 326 -8.82 -3.34 19.86
C SER A 326 -7.97 -3.31 18.59
N VAL A 327 -7.52 -2.13 18.15
CA VAL A 327 -6.66 -1.99 16.97
C VAL A 327 -5.35 -2.76 17.13
N VAL A 328 -4.62 -2.51 18.24
CA VAL A 328 -3.33 -3.17 18.51
C VAL A 328 -3.47 -4.69 18.62
N ALA A 329 -4.57 -5.18 19.20
CA ALA A 329 -4.82 -6.61 19.31
C ALA A 329 -5.02 -7.28 17.94
N HIS A 330 -5.79 -6.64 17.05
CA HIS A 330 -6.08 -7.18 15.72
C HIS A 330 -4.86 -7.14 14.80
N ASP A 331 -4.01 -6.11 14.91
CA ASP A 331 -2.74 -6.05 14.18
C ASP A 331 -1.78 -7.19 14.57
N HIS A 332 -1.91 -7.70 15.81
CA HIS A 332 -1.15 -8.84 16.33
C HIS A 332 -2.02 -10.11 16.48
N ALA A 333 -2.99 -10.30 15.58
CA ALA A 333 -3.87 -11.46 15.62
C ALA A 333 -3.12 -12.77 15.37
N PHE A 334 -3.45 -13.80 16.16
CA PHE A 334 -2.87 -15.13 16.04
C PHE A 334 -3.93 -16.22 16.16
N HIS A 335 -3.62 -17.41 15.67
CA HIS A 335 -4.49 -18.58 15.80
C HIS A 335 -3.78 -19.70 16.56
N PRO A 336 -4.09 -19.92 17.86
CA PRO A 336 -3.31 -20.81 18.73
C PRO A 336 -3.21 -22.23 18.20
N VAL A 337 -4.31 -22.80 17.70
CA VAL A 337 -4.31 -24.15 17.12
C VAL A 337 -3.44 -24.21 15.87
N ARG A 338 -3.65 -23.34 14.87
CA ARG A 338 -2.85 -23.33 13.64
C ARG A 338 -1.36 -23.14 13.91
N GLU A 339 -1.00 -22.26 14.84
CA GLU A 339 0.39 -22.05 15.21
C GLU A 339 1.00 -23.25 15.93
N TYR A 340 0.26 -23.88 16.84
CA TYR A 340 0.67 -25.13 17.46
C TYR A 340 0.89 -26.21 16.40
N LEU A 341 -0.06 -26.39 15.49
CA LEU A 341 0.01 -27.36 14.40
C LEU A 341 1.19 -27.12 13.45
N LYS A 342 1.52 -25.86 13.14
CA LYS A 342 2.67 -25.51 12.29
C LYS A 342 4.03 -25.82 12.93
N LYS A 343 4.10 -25.86 14.27
CA LYS A 343 5.33 -26.19 15.02
C LYS A 343 5.58 -27.70 15.13
N LEU A 344 4.62 -28.52 14.73
CA LEU A 344 4.72 -29.97 14.81
C LEU A 344 5.29 -30.53 13.50
N GLU A 345 6.27 -31.42 13.62
CA GLU A 345 6.75 -32.23 12.50
C GLU A 345 5.89 -33.49 12.36
N TRP A 346 5.49 -33.79 11.13
CA TRP A 346 4.72 -35.00 10.87
C TRP A 346 5.63 -36.22 10.84
N ASP A 347 5.37 -37.16 11.72
CA ASP A 347 6.14 -38.40 11.89
C ASP A 347 5.79 -39.51 10.88
N ARG A 348 5.05 -39.15 9.82
CA ARG A 348 4.62 -40.04 8.72
C ARG A 348 3.74 -41.21 9.14
N VAL A 349 3.22 -41.22 10.37
CA VAL A 349 2.25 -42.24 10.80
C VAL A 349 0.83 -41.68 10.59
N PRO A 350 -0.01 -42.33 9.77
CA PRO A 350 -1.37 -41.88 9.52
C PRO A 350 -2.28 -42.21 10.72
N ARG A 351 -2.58 -41.21 11.57
CA ARG A 351 -3.42 -41.37 12.78
C ARG A 351 -4.83 -40.82 12.66
N LEU A 352 -5.08 -39.95 11.68
CA LEU A 352 -6.40 -39.32 11.50
C LEU A 352 -7.50 -40.33 11.14
N GLU A 353 -7.12 -41.49 10.60
CA GLU A 353 -8.08 -42.53 10.19
C GLU A 353 -8.68 -43.30 11.38
N ALA A 354 -7.97 -43.38 12.50
CA ALA A 354 -8.37 -44.16 13.68
C ALA A 354 -8.61 -43.32 14.95
N TRP A 355 -8.33 -42.01 14.92
CA TRP A 355 -8.38 -41.11 16.08
C TRP A 355 -9.68 -41.15 16.90
N LEU A 356 -10.84 -41.24 16.25
CA LEU A 356 -12.15 -41.34 16.95
C LEU A 356 -12.29 -42.62 17.79
N THR A 357 -11.63 -43.70 17.39
CA THR A 357 -11.60 -44.95 18.14
C THR A 357 -10.47 -44.92 19.17
N ASP A 358 -9.28 -44.48 18.77
CA ASP A 358 -8.07 -44.57 19.60
C ASP A 358 -7.99 -43.52 20.71
N VAL A 359 -8.62 -42.35 20.51
CA VAL A 359 -8.58 -41.24 21.49
C VAL A 359 -9.95 -40.99 22.13
N MET A 360 -11.05 -41.13 21.38
CA MET A 360 -12.41 -40.88 21.89
C MET A 360 -13.17 -42.16 22.28
N GLY A 361 -12.57 -43.35 22.09
CA GLY A 361 -13.14 -44.64 22.52
C GLY A 361 -14.39 -45.10 21.76
N VAL A 362 -14.69 -44.50 20.60
CA VAL A 362 -15.91 -44.81 19.83
C VAL A 362 -15.81 -46.19 19.17
N ARG A 363 -16.80 -47.07 19.43
CA ARG A 363 -16.92 -48.38 18.77
C ARG A 363 -17.06 -48.24 17.26
N ARG A 364 -16.32 -49.05 16.51
CA ARG A 364 -16.36 -49.07 15.04
C ARG A 364 -17.77 -49.43 14.53
N SER A 365 -18.33 -48.56 13.69
CA SER A 365 -19.62 -48.72 13.02
C SER A 365 -19.57 -48.04 11.64
N THR A 366 -20.52 -48.34 10.75
CA THR A 366 -20.57 -47.76 9.39
C THR A 366 -20.73 -46.25 9.41
N CYS A 367 -21.47 -45.71 10.38
CA CYS A 367 -21.65 -44.26 10.56
C CYS A 367 -20.37 -43.56 11.06
N SER A 368 -19.61 -44.20 11.97
CA SER A 368 -18.29 -43.68 12.33
C SER A 368 -17.31 -43.68 11.15
N CYS A 369 -17.56 -44.44 10.07
CA CYS A 369 -16.78 -44.43 8.82
C CYS A 369 -17.07 -43.24 7.92
N CYS A 370 -18.31 -42.76 7.89
CA CYS A 370 -18.66 -41.61 7.05
C CYS A 370 -18.12 -40.29 7.62
N VAL A 371 -18.05 -40.14 8.94
CA VAL A 371 -17.39 -38.98 9.57
C VAL A 371 -15.87 -38.99 9.31
N ARG A 372 -15.25 -40.17 9.11
CA ARG A 372 -13.82 -40.33 8.79
C ARG A 372 -13.41 -39.66 7.46
N SER A 373 -14.27 -39.61 6.43
CA SER A 373 -13.94 -39.04 5.11
C SER A 373 -14.13 -37.52 5.01
N ALA A 374 -15.10 -36.96 5.73
CA ALA A 374 -15.34 -35.52 5.76
C ALA A 374 -14.22 -34.77 6.51
N THR A 375 -13.71 -35.34 7.59
CA THR A 375 -12.67 -34.72 8.44
C THR A 375 -11.27 -34.75 7.81
N SER A 376 -10.94 -35.82 7.08
CA SER A 376 -9.65 -35.98 6.37
C SER A 376 -9.49 -35.03 5.16
N SER A 377 -10.61 -34.53 4.62
CA SER A 377 -10.63 -33.55 3.54
C SER A 377 -10.27 -32.14 4.03
N GLY A 378 -10.62 -31.79 5.28
CA GLY A 378 -10.38 -30.46 5.88
C GLY A 378 -9.11 -30.33 6.75
N LEU A 379 -8.57 -31.44 7.28
CA LEU A 379 -7.40 -31.46 8.18
C LEU A 379 -6.29 -32.38 7.65
N ARG A 380 -5.69 -32.11 6.48
CA ARG A 380 -4.51 -32.87 6.02
C ARG A 380 -3.22 -32.59 6.79
N ARG A 381 -3.23 -31.77 7.84
CA ARG A 381 -2.06 -31.53 8.69
C ARG A 381 -2.48 -31.35 10.14
N SER A 382 -2.53 -32.44 10.90
CA SER A 382 -1.88 -32.51 12.22
C SER A 382 -2.36 -33.68 13.07
N SER A 383 -1.41 -34.49 13.49
CA SER A 383 -1.45 -35.20 14.77
C SER A 383 0.01 -35.48 15.14
N ALA A 384 0.49 -34.87 16.23
CA ALA A 384 1.83 -35.14 16.76
C ALA A 384 1.81 -35.13 18.29
N THR A 385 2.69 -35.94 18.89
CA THR A 385 2.81 -36.15 20.34
C THR A 385 4.08 -35.49 20.86
N ARG A 386 4.02 -34.92 22.07
CA ARG A 386 5.17 -34.30 22.76
C ARG A 386 6.06 -35.41 23.34
N ARG A 387 7.31 -35.57 22.86
CA ARG A 387 8.31 -36.38 23.55
C ARG A 387 8.72 -35.65 24.84
N VAL A 388 8.37 -36.22 25.99
CA VAL A 388 8.98 -35.87 27.27
C VAL A 388 10.26 -36.69 27.38
N ALA A 389 11.41 -36.02 27.48
CA ALA A 389 12.66 -36.66 27.80
C ALA A 389 12.64 -37.06 29.30
N SER A 390 12.44 -38.35 29.57
CA SER A 390 12.74 -38.95 30.86
C SER A 390 14.19 -39.44 30.82
N GLY A 391 15.06 -38.77 31.59
CA GLY A 391 16.37 -39.28 31.94
C GLY A 391 16.24 -40.46 32.90
N GLY A 392 17.12 -41.43 32.73
CA GLY A 392 17.24 -42.69 33.47
C GLY A 392 18.17 -43.61 32.72
#